data_AF-A0AB74QXF7-F1
#
_entry.id   AF-A0AB74QXF7-F1
#
_cell.length_a   1.000
_cell.length_b   1.000
_cell.length_c   1.000
_cell.angle_alpha   90.00
_cell.angle_beta   90.00
_cell.angle_gamma   90.00
#
_symmetry.space_group_name_H-M   'P 1'
#
loop_
_entity.id
_entity.type
_entity.pdbx_description
1 polymer ?
#
loop_
_entity_poly.entity_id
_entity_poly.type
_entity_poly.pdbx_seq_one_letter_code
_entity_poly.pdbx_strand_id
1 'polypeptide(L)'
;MSKSNLVSFRVPAELHGVFNQAVAAAGGDKTAWLLDALRSKLNQPAINPQLRMLELVERMEVAAAALAGGNQGIPPTLYNEAAVIGIVADTIREGFDNGRIIAERLNEAGYQTKAGKAWDKDIYSAWKRQGRNAEKLSVALYS
;
A
#
# COMPACT_ATOMS: atom_id res chain seq x y z
N MET A 1 4.34 -3.05 49.32
CA MET A 1 3.45 -1.93 48.91
C MET A 1 4.13 -1.16 47.79
N SER A 2 3.80 -1.44 46.53
CA SER A 2 4.29 -0.63 45.41
C SER A 2 3.63 0.76 45.51
N LYS A 3 4.43 1.81 45.71
CA LYS A 3 3.91 3.18 45.85
C LYS A 3 3.65 3.72 44.43
N SER A 4 2.39 3.96 44.10
CA SER A 4 2.02 4.73 42.91
C SER A 4 2.24 6.22 43.20
N ASN A 5 2.85 6.95 42.27
CA ASN A 5 3.04 8.40 42.36
C ASN A 5 1.99 9.11 41.51
N LEU A 6 1.24 10.05 42.11
CA LEU A 6 0.33 10.91 41.37
C LEU A 6 1.13 12.06 40.76
N VAL A 7 1.08 12.19 39.43
CA VAL A 7 1.66 13.30 38.69
C VAL A 7 0.53 14.05 37.99
N SER A 8 0.47 15.37 38.21
CA SER A 8 -0.47 16.24 37.49
C SER A 8 0.32 17.17 36.58
N PHE A 9 -0.09 17.29 35.32
CA PHE A 9 0.52 18.17 34.34
C PHE A 9 -0.56 18.81 33.46
N ARG A 10 -0.22 19.96 32.87
CA ARG A 10 -1.07 20.64 31.89
C ARG A 10 -0.62 20.25 30.49
N VAL A 11 -1.57 19.88 29.64
CA VAL A 11 -1.32 19.71 28.21
C VAL A 11 -1.45 21.08 27.56
N PRO A 12 -0.44 21.56 26.80
CA PRO A 12 -0.51 22.80 26.05
C PRO A 12 -1.72 22.83 25.09
N ALA A 13 -2.27 24.02 24.84
CA ALA A 13 -3.51 24.17 24.07
C ALA A 13 -3.37 23.65 22.63
N GLU A 14 -2.20 23.82 22.03
CA GLU A 14 -1.85 23.34 20.69
C GLU A 14 -1.84 21.81 20.57
N LEU A 15 -1.57 21.10 21.68
CA LEU A 15 -1.56 19.63 21.71
C LEU A 15 -2.90 19.04 22.16
N HIS A 16 -3.80 19.85 22.70
CA HIS A 16 -5.05 19.37 23.31
C HIS A 16 -5.96 18.65 22.31
N GLY A 17 -6.09 19.18 21.09
CA GLY A 17 -6.90 18.56 20.03
C GLY A 17 -6.32 17.22 19.59
N VAL A 18 -5.02 17.21 19.24
CA VAL A 18 -4.29 16.02 18.79
C VAL A 18 -4.27 14.94 19.88
N PHE A 19 -4.06 15.32 21.14
CA PHE A 19 -4.09 14.41 22.29
C PHE A 19 -5.44 13.72 22.44
N ASN A 20 -6.55 14.48 22.47
CA ASN A 20 -7.88 13.87 22.64
C ASN A 20 -8.25 12.97 21.44
N GLN A 21 -7.84 13.34 20.22
CA GLN A 21 -8.05 12.51 19.04
C GLN A 21 -7.26 11.20 19.12
N ALA A 22 -5.98 11.26 19.52
CA ALA A 22 -5.13 10.07 19.68
C ALA A 22 -5.64 9.13 20.79
N VAL A 23 -6.12 9.68 21.90
CA VAL A 23 -6.76 8.89 22.96
C VAL A 23 -8.04 8.24 22.47
N ALA A 24 -8.89 8.96 21.74
CA ALA A 24 -10.13 8.40 21.19
C ALA A 24 -9.84 7.25 20.22
N ALA A 25 -8.83 7.40 19.35
CA ALA A 25 -8.39 6.35 18.43
C ALA A 25 -7.87 5.09 19.15
N ALA A 26 -7.32 5.25 20.36
CA ALA A 26 -6.80 4.15 21.19
C ALA A 26 -7.84 3.57 22.18
N GLY A 27 -9.13 3.91 22.06
CA GLY A 27 -10.20 3.36 22.89
C GLY A 27 -10.65 4.24 24.06
N GLY A 28 -10.20 5.50 24.12
CA GLY A 28 -10.80 6.54 24.98
C GLY A 28 -10.23 6.65 26.41
N ASP A 29 -9.43 5.68 26.87
CA ASP A 29 -8.80 5.74 28.20
C ASP A 29 -7.52 6.58 28.18
N LYS A 30 -7.62 7.83 28.67
CA LYS A 30 -6.51 8.78 28.78
C LYS A 30 -5.36 8.27 29.65
N THR A 31 -5.68 7.56 30.73
CA THR A 31 -4.67 7.07 31.68
C THR A 31 -3.93 5.88 31.08
N ALA A 32 -4.64 4.94 30.47
CA ALA A 32 -4.01 3.82 29.77
C ALA A 32 -3.11 4.31 28.63
N TRP A 33 -3.59 5.28 27.84
CA TRP A 33 -2.82 5.87 26.74
C TRP A 33 -1.53 6.54 27.21
N LEU A 34 -1.59 7.33 28.30
CA LEU A 34 -0.41 7.98 28.87
C LEU A 34 0.58 6.99 29.49
N LEU A 35 0.08 5.93 30.16
CA LEU A 35 0.93 4.88 30.71
C LEU A 35 1.66 4.11 29.61
N ASP A 36 1.00 3.87 28.47
CA ASP A 36 1.62 3.22 27.33
C ASP A 36 2.67 4.11 26.66
N ALA A 37 2.37 5.40 26.46
CA ALA A 37 3.33 6.38 25.97
C ALA A 37 4.56 6.50 26.90
N LEU A 38 4.35 6.51 28.21
CA LEU A 38 5.43 6.54 29.21
C LEU A 38 6.30 5.28 29.14
N ARG A 39 5.68 4.10 29.05
CA ARG A 39 6.38 2.81 28.88
C ARG A 39 7.22 2.77 27.61
N SER A 40 6.67 3.27 26.51
CA SER A 40 7.37 3.41 25.22
C SER A 40 8.60 4.30 25.35
N LYS A 41 8.47 5.49 25.97
CA LYS A 41 9.59 6.42 26.19
C LYS A 41 10.66 5.89 27.14
N LEU A 42 10.29 5.02 28.07
CA LEU A 42 11.22 4.38 29.00
C LEU A 42 11.84 3.07 28.44
N ASN A 43 11.57 2.71 27.18
CA ASN A 43 11.95 1.40 26.60
C ASN A 43 11.49 0.20 27.46
N GLN A 44 10.35 0.34 28.14
CA GLN A 44 9.72 -0.71 28.94
C GLN A 44 8.28 -0.94 28.46
N PRO A 45 8.07 -1.32 27.17
CA PRO A 45 6.75 -1.69 26.68
C PRO A 45 6.19 -2.84 27.53
N ALA A 46 4.86 -2.91 27.67
CA ALA A 46 4.14 -3.73 28.64
C ALA A 46 4.80 -5.09 28.95
N ILE A 47 4.89 -5.41 30.24
CA ILE A 47 5.60 -6.57 30.84
C ILE A 47 5.08 -7.93 30.32
N ASN A 48 4.01 -7.97 29.53
CA ASN A 48 3.39 -9.20 29.09
C ASN A 48 3.93 -9.65 27.71
N PRO A 49 4.96 -10.52 27.65
CA PRO A 49 5.49 -11.04 26.40
C PRO A 49 4.44 -11.77 25.56
N GLN A 50 3.36 -12.30 26.17
CA GLN A 50 2.26 -12.92 25.42
C GLN A 50 1.44 -11.89 24.65
N LEU A 51 1.20 -10.69 25.19
CA LEU A 51 0.54 -9.61 24.43
C LEU A 51 1.41 -9.10 23.29
N ARG A 52 2.74 -8.96 23.52
CA ARG A 52 3.68 -8.62 22.45
C ARG A 52 3.75 -9.67 21.35
N MET A 53 3.71 -10.95 21.73
CA MET A 53 3.68 -12.05 20.77
C MET A 53 2.36 -12.06 20.00
N LEU A 54 1.23 -11.75 20.66
CA LEU A 54 -0.08 -11.65 20.00
C LEU A 54 -0.12 -10.51 18.98
N GLU A 55 0.33 -9.31 19.33
CA GLU A 55 0.42 -8.17 18.39
C GLU A 55 1.39 -8.45 17.24
N LEU A 56 2.50 -9.13 17.51
CA LEU A 56 3.45 -9.53 16.47
C LEU A 56 2.83 -10.57 15.54
N VAL A 57 2.15 -11.58 16.08
CA VAL A 57 1.46 -12.61 15.32
C VAL A 57 0.36 -11.98 14.47
N GLU A 58 -0.44 -11.05 15.01
CA GLU A 58 -1.47 -10.33 14.25
C GLU A 58 -0.87 -9.53 13.09
N ARG A 59 0.23 -8.80 13.31
CA ARG A 59 0.94 -8.08 12.23
C ARG A 59 1.57 -9.03 11.22
N MET A 60 2.10 -10.16 11.66
CA MET A 60 2.63 -11.21 10.78
C MET A 60 1.51 -11.92 10.02
N GLU A 61 0.32 -12.09 10.58
CA GLU A 61 -0.85 -12.65 9.92
C GLU A 61 -1.42 -11.68 8.87
N VAL A 62 -1.45 -10.38 9.15
CA VAL A 62 -1.81 -9.36 8.15
C VAL A 62 -0.77 -9.33 7.03
N ALA A 63 0.52 -9.33 7.36
CA ALA A 63 1.59 -9.40 6.37
C ALA A 63 1.55 -10.72 5.58
N ALA A 64 1.30 -11.85 6.26
CA ALA A 64 1.18 -13.16 5.66
C ALA A 64 -0.09 -13.30 4.83
N ALA A 65 -1.20 -12.66 5.16
CA ALA A 65 -2.40 -12.60 4.34
C ALA A 65 -2.15 -11.74 3.08
N ALA A 66 -1.42 -10.63 3.23
CA ALA A 66 -0.95 -9.84 2.09
C ALA A 66 0.04 -10.62 1.19
N LEU A 67 0.81 -11.55 1.75
CA LEU A 67 1.72 -12.45 1.03
C LEU A 67 1.00 -13.67 0.42
N ALA A 68 0.09 -14.30 1.16
CA ALA A 68 -0.69 -15.50 0.79
C ALA A 68 -1.77 -15.18 -0.25
N GLY A 69 -2.20 -13.92 -0.35
CA GLY A 69 -3.01 -13.43 -1.45
C GLY A 69 -2.29 -13.41 -2.81
N GLY A 70 -1.00 -13.77 -2.90
CA GLY A 70 -0.29 -14.07 -4.16
C GLY A 70 -0.14 -12.92 -5.17
N ASN A 71 -0.68 -11.74 -4.88
CA ASN A 71 -0.88 -10.65 -5.83
C ASN A 71 0.14 -9.51 -5.70
N GLN A 72 1.28 -9.71 -5.04
CA GLN A 72 2.32 -8.68 -4.99
C GLN A 72 2.80 -8.36 -6.41
N GLY A 73 2.35 -7.21 -6.91
CA GLY A 73 2.66 -6.68 -8.25
C GLY A 73 1.65 -7.01 -9.34
N ILE A 74 0.66 -7.87 -9.12
CA ILE A 74 -0.38 -8.15 -10.13
C ILE A 74 -1.47 -7.09 -10.00
N PRO A 75 -1.71 -6.28 -11.05
CA PRO A 75 -2.71 -5.22 -10.97
C PRO A 75 -4.14 -5.78 -10.79
N PRO A 76 -5.01 -5.09 -10.03
CA PRO A 76 -6.30 -5.65 -9.61
C PRO A 76 -7.33 -5.76 -10.74
N THR A 77 -7.18 -4.98 -11.80
CA THR A 77 -8.14 -4.91 -12.92
C THR A 77 -7.77 -5.95 -13.96
N LEU A 78 -8.75 -6.76 -14.38
CA LEU A 78 -8.58 -7.73 -15.46
C LEU A 78 -8.18 -7.06 -16.78
N TYR A 79 -7.57 -7.84 -17.68
CA TYR A 79 -7.16 -7.36 -18.99
C TYR A 79 -8.33 -6.72 -19.77
N ASN A 80 -8.13 -5.47 -20.19
CA ASN A 80 -9.03 -4.75 -21.09
C ASN A 80 -8.23 -4.25 -22.28
N GLU A 81 -8.50 -4.79 -23.47
CA GLU A 81 -7.73 -4.48 -24.68
C GLU A 81 -7.78 -2.99 -25.06
N ALA A 82 -8.97 -2.38 -24.99
CA ALA A 82 -9.14 -0.97 -25.38
C ALA A 82 -8.39 -0.04 -24.41
N ALA A 83 -8.48 -0.31 -23.10
CA ALA A 83 -7.77 0.47 -22.09
C ALA A 83 -6.24 0.31 -22.23
N VAL A 84 -5.75 -0.92 -22.43
CA VAL A 84 -4.32 -1.19 -22.64
C VAL A 84 -3.82 -0.44 -23.88
N ILE A 85 -4.53 -0.51 -25.02
CA ILE A 85 -4.14 0.22 -26.23
C ILE A 85 -4.13 1.73 -26.00
N GLY A 86 -5.15 2.27 -25.31
CA GLY A 86 -5.23 3.70 -24.99
C GLY A 86 -4.04 4.17 -24.15
N ILE A 87 -3.75 3.48 -23.05
CA ILE A 87 -2.61 3.79 -22.17
C ILE A 87 -1.29 3.75 -22.93
N VAL A 88 -1.08 2.73 -23.77
CA VAL A 88 0.14 2.60 -24.58
C VAL A 88 0.25 3.76 -25.58
N ALA A 89 -0.84 4.09 -26.27
CA ALA A 89 -0.86 5.18 -27.25
C ALA A 89 -0.59 6.54 -26.59
N ASP A 90 -1.21 6.81 -25.44
CA ASP A 90 -1.01 8.06 -24.70
C ASP A 90 0.42 8.17 -24.17
N THR A 91 0.98 7.07 -23.65
CA THR A 91 2.39 7.03 -23.21
C THR A 91 3.36 7.31 -24.36
N ILE A 92 3.07 6.82 -25.57
CA ILE A 92 3.88 7.10 -26.77
C ILE A 92 3.70 8.56 -27.22
N ARG A 93 2.49 9.12 -27.15
CA ARG A 93 2.23 10.55 -27.46
C ARG A 93 2.95 11.50 -26.50
N GLU A 94 3.12 11.10 -25.23
CA GLU A 94 3.94 11.79 -24.24
C GLU A 94 5.46 11.73 -24.57
N GLY A 95 5.86 10.96 -25.58
CA GLY A 95 7.24 10.81 -26.02
C GLY A 95 7.96 9.58 -25.44
N PHE A 96 7.26 8.69 -24.73
CA PHE A 96 7.85 7.54 -24.05
C PHE A 96 7.56 6.21 -24.76
N ASP A 97 8.17 5.96 -25.93
CA ASP A 97 8.15 4.64 -26.59
C ASP A 97 9.22 3.69 -26.02
N ASN A 98 9.14 3.42 -24.71
CA ASN A 98 10.00 2.47 -24.02
C ASN A 98 9.16 1.39 -23.34
N GLY A 99 9.39 0.12 -23.69
CA GLY A 99 8.60 -0.99 -23.18
C GLY A 99 8.61 -1.16 -21.66
N ARG A 100 9.65 -0.69 -20.96
CA ARG A 100 9.68 -0.68 -19.49
C ARG A 100 8.75 0.37 -18.92
N ILE A 101 8.78 1.59 -19.45
CA ILE A 101 7.91 2.70 -19.03
C ILE A 101 6.45 2.35 -19.33
N ILE A 102 6.17 1.80 -20.51
CA ILE A 102 4.83 1.40 -20.89
C ILE A 102 4.28 0.30 -19.97
N ALA A 103 5.10 -0.70 -19.62
CA ALA A 103 4.70 -1.73 -18.66
C ALA A 103 4.42 -1.15 -17.26
N GLU A 104 5.22 -0.19 -16.81
CA GLU A 104 5.01 0.54 -15.56
C GLU A 104 3.68 1.30 -15.57
N ARG A 105 3.41 2.08 -16.63
CA ARG A 105 2.13 2.80 -16.80
C ARG A 105 0.91 1.88 -16.80
N LEU A 106 1.02 0.71 -17.43
CA LEU A 106 -0.06 -0.29 -17.43
C LEU A 106 -0.32 -0.87 -16.04
N ASN A 107 0.75 -1.12 -15.27
CA ASN A 107 0.65 -1.58 -13.88
C ASN A 107 0.10 -0.48 -12.95
N GLU A 108 0.56 0.77 -13.10
CA GLU A 108 0.06 1.95 -12.36
C GLU A 108 -1.42 2.20 -12.62
N ALA A 109 -1.87 2.04 -13.88
CA ALA A 109 -3.27 2.11 -14.27
C ALA A 109 -4.11 0.93 -13.76
N GLY A 110 -3.47 -0.06 -13.13
CA GLY A 110 -4.17 -1.15 -12.45
C GLY A 110 -4.56 -2.31 -13.35
N TYR A 111 -4.08 -2.41 -14.60
CA TYR A 111 -4.47 -3.46 -15.55
C TYR A 111 -3.48 -4.62 -15.60
N GLN A 112 -3.94 -5.85 -15.34
CA GLN A 112 -3.12 -7.06 -15.51
C GLN A 112 -3.16 -7.59 -16.94
N THR A 113 -2.21 -8.48 -17.24
CA THR A 113 -2.12 -9.18 -18.53
C THR A 113 -3.23 -10.23 -18.67
N LYS A 114 -3.47 -10.73 -19.89
CA LYS A 114 -4.42 -11.84 -20.11
C LYS A 114 -4.11 -13.10 -19.29
N ALA A 115 -2.85 -13.29 -18.92
CA ALA A 115 -2.39 -14.43 -18.12
C ALA A 115 -2.50 -14.19 -16.61
N GLY A 116 -3.11 -13.08 -16.17
CA GLY A 116 -3.23 -12.74 -14.76
C GLY A 116 -1.90 -12.36 -14.10
N LYS A 117 -0.99 -11.74 -14.86
CA LYS A 117 0.33 -11.30 -14.39
C LYS A 117 0.49 -9.79 -14.51
N ALA A 118 1.42 -9.23 -13.74
CA ALA A 118 1.96 -7.89 -13.95
C ALA A 118 2.56 -7.73 -15.34
N TRP A 119 2.62 -6.51 -15.84
CA TRP A 119 3.37 -6.17 -17.04
C TRP A 119 4.85 -6.00 -16.73
N ASP A 120 5.69 -6.52 -17.62
CA ASP A 120 7.10 -6.17 -17.73
C ASP A 120 7.43 -5.87 -19.20
N LYS A 121 8.67 -5.43 -19.47
CA LYS A 121 9.08 -5.05 -20.84
C LYS A 121 8.94 -6.20 -21.85
N ASP A 122 9.16 -7.44 -21.42
CA ASP A 122 9.21 -8.62 -22.28
C ASP A 122 7.79 -9.09 -22.56
N ILE A 123 6.91 -9.04 -21.55
CA ILE A 123 5.47 -9.28 -21.70
C ILE A 123 4.84 -8.24 -22.62
N TYR A 124 5.14 -6.95 -22.44
CA TYR A 124 4.67 -5.90 -23.36
C TYR A 124 5.18 -6.14 -24.78
N SER A 125 6.47 -6.45 -24.95
CA SER A 125 7.06 -6.71 -26.27
C SER A 125 6.41 -7.91 -26.97
N ALA A 126 6.15 -8.99 -26.22
CA ALA A 126 5.43 -10.15 -26.72
C ALA A 126 3.98 -9.81 -27.09
N TRP A 127 3.29 -9.07 -26.23
CA TRP A 127 1.93 -8.61 -26.47
C TRP A 127 1.82 -7.73 -27.72
N LYS A 128 2.74 -6.78 -27.93
CA LYS A 128 2.78 -5.90 -29.11
C LYS A 128 2.88 -6.69 -30.41
N ARG A 129 3.66 -7.77 -30.41
CA ARG A 129 3.86 -8.68 -31.56
C ARG A 129 2.73 -9.70 -31.74
N GLN A 130 1.88 -9.87 -30.73
CA GLN A 130 0.83 -10.89 -30.75
C GLN A 130 -0.35 -10.43 -31.61
N GLY A 131 -0.69 -11.23 -32.63
CA GLY A 131 -1.87 -10.99 -33.47
C GLY A 131 -1.81 -9.61 -34.15
N ARG A 132 -2.90 -8.83 -34.03
CA ARG A 132 -3.05 -7.51 -34.64
C ARG A 132 -2.85 -6.34 -33.66
N ASN A 133 -2.19 -6.57 -32.52
CA ASN A 133 -2.05 -5.54 -31.49
C ASN A 133 -1.21 -4.34 -32.00
N ALA A 134 -0.15 -4.59 -32.76
CA ALA A 134 0.64 -3.54 -33.41
C ALA A 134 -0.20 -2.69 -34.38
N GLU A 135 -1.07 -3.33 -35.17
CA GLU A 135 -1.96 -2.63 -36.10
C GLU A 135 -2.97 -1.77 -35.34
N LYS A 136 -3.64 -2.34 -34.33
CA LYS A 136 -4.59 -1.58 -33.48
C LYS A 136 -3.93 -0.40 -32.79
N LEU A 137 -2.69 -0.58 -32.31
CA LEU A 137 -1.91 0.50 -31.71
C LEU A 137 -1.57 1.58 -32.75
N SER A 138 -1.18 1.20 -33.98
CA SER A 138 -0.93 2.19 -35.04
C SER A 138 -2.19 3.00 -35.36
N VAL A 139 -3.36 2.36 -35.45
CA VAL A 139 -4.64 3.06 -35.64
C VAL A 139 -4.88 4.03 -34.50
N ALA A 140 -4.69 3.59 -33.25
CA ALA A 140 -4.89 4.43 -32.06
C ALA A 140 -3.86 5.57 -31.93
N LEU A 141 -2.70 5.51 -32.58
CA LEU A 141 -1.70 6.57 -32.57
C LEU A 141 -1.99 7.67 -33.61
N TYR A 142 -2.59 7.29 -34.74
CA TYR A 142 -2.87 8.18 -35.86
C TYR A 142 -4.37 8.55 -35.99
N SER A 143 -5.20 8.09 -35.06
CA SER A 143 -6.55 8.60 -34.80
C SER A 143 -6.51 9.85 -33.94
#